data_AF-A0A521WRE0-F1
#
_entry.id   AF-A0A521WRE0-F1
#
_cell.length_a   1.000
_cell.length_b   1.000
_cell.length_c   1.000
_cell.angle_alpha   90.00
_cell.angle_beta   90.00
_cell.angle_gamma   90.00
#
_symmetry.space_group_name_H-M   'P 1'
#
loop_
_entity.id
_entity.type
_entity.pdbx_description
1 polymer ?
#
loop_
_entity_poly.entity_id
_entity_poly.type
_entity_poly.pdbx_seq_one_letter_code
_entity_poly.pdbx_strand_id
1 'polypeptide(L)'
;MNMTKNPILNALSAVLYICTVASIMFFGSSLAVPIEETVLVPIAMLCLFSLSVAVMAFVFFYQPVLMYMEGEKARGVNLALQTVGAFAVITAILFACLFLSRYF
;
A
#
# COMPACT_ATOMS: atom_id res chain seq x y z
N MET A 1 -1.06 -15.74 10.51
CA MET A 1 -0.07 -14.91 9.79
C MET A 1 0.77 -14.19 10.83
N ASN A 2 2.05 -14.57 11.00
CA ASN A 2 2.97 -13.83 11.88
C ASN A 2 3.39 -12.55 11.15
N MET A 3 2.78 -11.41 11.50
CA MET A 3 3.29 -10.10 11.09
C MET A 3 4.59 -9.82 11.86
N THR A 4 5.64 -9.46 11.12
CA THR A 4 6.95 -9.29 11.73
C THR A 4 7.05 -7.92 12.42
N LYS A 5 7.80 -7.83 13.52
CA LYS A 5 8.10 -6.56 14.20
C LYS A 5 9.13 -5.70 13.45
N ASN A 6 9.45 -6.03 12.19
CA ASN A 6 10.44 -5.33 11.39
C ASN A 6 9.76 -4.31 10.46
N PRO A 7 9.94 -2.99 10.66
CA PRO A 7 9.29 -1.97 9.86
C PRO A 7 9.67 -2.03 8.36
N ILE A 8 10.90 -2.44 8.03
CA ILE A 8 11.36 -2.55 6.64
C ILE A 8 10.63 -3.68 5.92
N LEU A 9 10.44 -4.83 6.58
CA LEU A 9 9.74 -5.97 5.97
C LEU A 9 8.25 -5.66 5.75
N ASN A 10 7.63 -4.90 6.66
CA ASN A 10 6.26 -4.46 6.52
C ASN A 10 6.12 -3.46 5.35
N ALA A 11 7.06 -2.52 5.21
CA ALA A 11 7.11 -1.60 4.07
C ALA A 11 7.32 -2.34 2.74
N LEU A 12 8.24 -3.32 2.68
CA LEU A 12 8.45 -4.15 1.47
C LEU A 12 7.21 -4.98 1.10
N SER A 13 6.51 -5.52 2.10
CA SER A 13 5.27 -6.27 1.88
C SER A 13 4.16 -5.38 1.31
N ALA A 14 4.07 -4.13 1.78
CA ALA A 14 3.17 -3.14 1.22
C ALA A 14 3.52 -2.78 -0.22
N VAL A 15 4.80 -2.55 -0.52
CA VAL A 15 5.29 -2.31 -1.89
C VAL A 15 4.92 -3.48 -2.80
N LEU A 16 5.15 -4.72 -2.38
CA LEU A 16 4.82 -5.92 -3.15
C LEU A 16 3.32 -6.00 -3.47
N TYR A 17 2.46 -5.74 -2.49
CA TYR A 17 1.01 -5.70 -2.70
C TYR A 17 0.62 -4.61 -3.72
N ILE A 18 1.16 -3.40 -3.57
CA ILE A 18 0.87 -2.28 -4.49
C ILE A 18 1.31 -2.62 -5.91
N CYS A 19 2.52 -3.15 -6.09
CA CYS A 19 3.01 -3.59 -7.40
C CYS A 19 2.09 -4.64 -8.03
N THR A 20 1.58 -5.57 -7.23
CA THR A 20 0.65 -6.61 -7.69
C THR A 20 -0.66 -5.99 -8.17
N VAL A 21 -1.30 -5.14 -7.35
CA VAL A 21 -2.55 -4.47 -7.70
C VAL A 21 -2.38 -3.56 -8.92
N ALA A 22 -1.30 -2.76 -8.96
CA ALA A 22 -0.99 -1.88 -10.09
C ALA A 22 -0.77 -2.67 -11.39
N SER A 23 -0.10 -3.82 -11.32
CA SER A 23 0.09 -4.70 -12.48
C SER A 23 -1.25 -5.24 -12.99
N ILE A 24 -2.14 -5.68 -12.09
CA ILE A 24 -3.48 -6.14 -12.46
C ILE A 24 -4.27 -5.02 -13.16
N MET A 25 -4.19 -3.79 -12.66
CA MET A 25 -4.87 -2.65 -13.28
C MET A 25 -4.29 -2.30 -14.66
N PHE A 26 -2.96 -2.32 -14.80
CA PHE A 26 -2.28 -1.98 -16.05
C PHE A 26 -2.48 -3.03 -17.15
N PHE A 27 -2.30 -4.31 -16.83
CA PHE A 27 -2.50 -5.39 -17.80
C PHE A 27 -3.98 -5.70 -18.01
N GLY A 28 -4.80 -5.59 -16.96
CA GLY A 28 -6.25 -5.79 -17.05
C GLY A 28 -6.94 -4.77 -17.94
N SER A 29 -6.51 -3.51 -17.93
CA SER A 29 -7.01 -2.48 -18.86
C SER A 29 -6.55 -2.71 -20.31
N SER A 30 -5.40 -3.36 -20.52
CA SER A 30 -4.92 -3.72 -21.87
C SER A 30 -5.63 -4.95 -22.45
N LEU A 31 -6.16 -5.82 -21.58
CA LEU A 31 -6.97 -7.00 -21.94
C LEU A 31 -8.48 -6.70 -21.98
N ALA A 32 -8.88 -5.52 -21.52
CA ALA A 32 -10.27 -5.10 -21.50
C ALA A 32 -10.76 -4.88 -22.95
N VAL A 33 -11.63 -5.78 -23.42
CA VAL A 33 -12.59 -5.50 -24.50
C VAL A 33 -13.28 -4.17 -24.18
N PRO A 34 -13.58 -3.27 -25.14
CA PRO A 34 -14.25 -2.00 -24.87
C PRO A 34 -15.47 -2.23 -23.98
N ILE A 35 -15.28 -1.90 -22.70
CA ILE A 35 -16.29 -2.11 -21.66
C ILE A 35 -17.27 -0.98 -21.89
N GLU A 36 -18.55 -1.29 -22.09
CA GLU A 36 -19.56 -0.24 -22.10
C GLU A 36 -19.45 0.57 -20.80
N GLU A 37 -19.62 1.89 -20.90
CA GLU A 37 -19.59 2.85 -19.80
C GLU A 37 -20.74 2.54 -18.81
N THR A 38 -20.53 1.50 -18.02
CA THR A 38 -21.48 0.99 -17.03
C THR A 38 -21.08 1.49 -15.66
N VAL A 39 -22.07 1.66 -14.79
CA VAL A 39 -21.86 2.02 -13.37
C VAL A 39 -20.98 1.01 -12.62
N LEU A 40 -20.77 -0.20 -13.16
CA LEU A 40 -19.90 -1.21 -12.55
C LEU A 40 -18.43 -0.79 -12.54
N VAL A 41 -17.96 -0.04 -13.54
CA VAL A 41 -16.55 0.38 -13.64
C VAL A 41 -16.13 1.24 -12.45
N PRO A 42 -16.80 2.37 -12.13
CA PRO A 42 -16.44 3.17 -10.96
C PRO A 42 -16.67 2.42 -9.64
N ILE A 43 -17.68 1.54 -9.54
CA ILE A 43 -17.89 0.71 -8.35
C ILE A 43 -16.70 -0.24 -8.12
N ALA A 44 -16.26 -0.95 -9.15
CA ALA A 44 -15.13 -1.87 -9.04
C ALA A 44 -13.84 -1.14 -8.63
N MET A 45 -13.60 0.06 -9.18
CA MET A 45 -12.45 0.90 -8.83
C MET A 45 -12.50 1.35 -7.37
N LEU A 46 -13.67 1.78 -6.88
CA LEU A 46 -13.87 2.15 -5.46
C LEU A 46 -13.70 0.96 -4.52
N CYS A 47 -14.21 -0.21 -4.90
CA CYS A 47 -14.02 -1.45 -4.13
C CYS A 47 -12.54 -1.83 -4.03
N LEU A 48 -11.80 -1.79 -5.15
CA LEU A 48 -10.37 -2.10 -5.16
C LEU A 48 -9.58 -1.09 -4.33
N PHE A 49 -9.90 0.21 -4.44
CA PHE A 49 -9.30 1.25 -3.63
C PHE A 49 -9.55 1.03 -2.13
N SER A 50 -10.81 0.80 -1.73
CA SER A 50 -11.18 0.57 -0.33
C SER A 50 -10.52 -0.69 0.24
N LEU A 51 -10.49 -1.79 -0.54
CA LEU A 51 -9.79 -3.02 -0.17
C LEU A 51 -8.29 -2.78 0.03
N SER A 52 -7.66 -2.01 -0.87
CA SER A 52 -6.24 -1.64 -0.75
C SER A 52 -5.98 -0.83 0.53
N VAL A 53 -6.83 0.16 0.83
CA VAL A 53 -6.72 0.93 2.08
C VAL A 53 -6.86 0.02 3.31
N ALA A 54 -7.81 -0.91 3.32
CA ALA A 54 -8.00 -1.85 4.42
C ALA A 54 -6.79 -2.78 4.62
N VAL A 55 -6.24 -3.34 3.53
CA VAL A 55 -5.03 -4.17 3.56
C VAL A 55 -3.83 -3.37 4.06
N MET A 56 -3.62 -2.14 3.57
CA MET A 56 -2.52 -1.28 3.99
C MET A 56 -2.65 -0.88 5.46
N ALA A 57 -3.86 -0.56 5.92
CA ALA A 57 -4.10 -0.25 7.31
C ALA A 57 -3.74 -1.45 8.20
N PHE A 58 -4.07 -2.67 7.79
CA PHE A 58 -3.66 -3.88 8.50
C PHE A 58 -2.12 -4.03 8.50
N VAL A 59 -1.47 -3.90 7.34
CA VAL A 59 -0.01 -4.06 7.24
C VAL A 59 0.75 -3.01 8.08
N PHE A 60 0.26 -1.78 8.15
CA PHE A 60 0.95 -0.70 8.86
C PHE A 60 0.61 -0.65 10.34
N PHE A 61 -0.64 -0.92 10.71
CA PHE A 61 -1.13 -0.65 12.07
C PHE A 61 -1.42 -1.89 12.91
N TYR A 62 -1.49 -3.10 12.34
CA TYR A 62 -1.78 -4.31 13.12
C TYR A 62 -0.78 -4.50 14.28
N GLN A 63 0.51 -4.52 13.97
CA GLN A 63 1.56 -4.72 14.99
C GLN A 63 1.66 -3.53 15.96
N PRO A 64 1.66 -2.25 15.51
CA PRO A 64 1.61 -1.10 16.41
C PRO A 64 0.42 -1.08 17.36
N VAL A 65 -0.78 -1.41 16.88
CA VAL A 65 -2.00 -1.42 17.69
C VAL A 65 -1.92 -2.51 18.75
N LEU A 66 -1.43 -3.71 18.40
CA LEU A 66 -1.21 -4.79 19.36
C LEU A 66 -0.26 -4.35 20.49
N MET A 67 0.89 -3.76 20.14
CA MET A 67 1.86 -3.24 21.12
C MET A 67 1.27 -2.11 21.98
N TYR A 68 0.40 -1.27 21.41
CA TYR A 68 -0.29 -0.23 22.15
C TYR A 68 -1.27 -0.82 23.19
N MET A 69 -1.99 -1.88 22.83
CA MET A 69 -2.91 -2.59 23.74
C MET A 69 -2.17 -3.39 24.81
N GLU A 70 -0.97 -3.90 24.51
CA GLU A 70 -0.07 -4.58 25.46
C GLU A 70 0.62 -3.62 26.46
N GLY A 71 0.34 -2.31 26.39
CA GLY A 71 0.88 -1.29 27.28
C GLY A 71 2.20 -0.65 26.79
N GLU A 72 2.79 -1.16 25.72
CA GLU A 72 4.01 -0.63 25.10
C GLU A 72 3.74 0.57 24.16
N LYS A 73 2.94 1.54 24.62
CA LYS A 73 2.40 2.64 23.79
C LYS A 73 3.48 3.39 23.00
N ALA A 74 4.57 3.78 23.65
CA ALA A 74 5.64 4.54 23.01
C ALA A 74 6.37 3.74 21.92
N ARG A 75 6.52 2.41 22.09
CA ARG A 75 7.17 1.54 21.10
C ARG A 75 6.22 1.26 19.93
N GLY A 76 4.93 1.03 20.20
CA GLY A 76 3.91 0.87 19.16
C GLY A 76 3.81 2.09 18.24
N VAL A 77 3.70 3.29 18.82
CA VAL A 77 3.63 4.55 18.04
C VAL A 77 4.92 4.77 17.24
N ASN A 78 6.09 4.54 17.84
CA ASN A 78 7.36 4.64 17.11
C ASN A 78 7.42 3.67 15.92
N LEU A 79 6.95 2.42 16.09
CA LEU A 79 6.94 1.43 15.01
C LEU A 79 6.02 1.86 13.86
N ALA A 80 4.83 2.39 14.18
CA ALA A 80 3.91 2.92 13.17
C ALA A 80 4.54 4.09 12.39
N LEU A 81 5.11 5.07 13.10
CA LEU A 81 5.75 6.23 12.49
C LEU A 81 6.95 5.84 11.63
N GLN A 82 7.78 4.89 12.07
CA GLN A 82 8.90 4.39 11.28
C GLN A 82 8.43 3.66 10.01
N THR A 83 7.36 2.86 10.11
CA THR A 83 6.80 2.14 8.95
C THR A 83 6.22 3.12 7.93
N VAL A 84 5.43 4.10 8.37
CA VAL A 84 4.86 5.15 7.53
C VAL A 84 5.96 6.04 6.93
N GLY A 85 6.96 6.42 7.73
CA GLY A 85 8.10 7.22 7.28
C GLY A 85 8.92 6.50 6.20
N ALA A 86 9.24 5.21 6.41
CA ALA A 86 9.93 4.40 5.41
C ALA A 86 9.12 4.29 4.10
N PHE A 87 7.81 4.05 4.21
CA PHE A 87 6.93 4.01 3.04
C PHE A 87 6.85 5.36 2.30
N ALA A 88 6.82 6.47 3.03
CA ALA A 88 6.86 7.82 2.46
C ALA A 88 8.16 8.09 1.70
N VAL A 89 9.31 7.65 2.23
CA VAL A 89 10.61 7.75 1.53
C VAL A 89 10.59 6.93 0.24
N ILE A 90 10.11 5.69 0.27
CA ILE A 90 9.99 4.85 -0.94
C ILE A 90 9.07 5.52 -1.97
N THR A 91 7.95 6.07 -1.52
CA THR A 91 7.01 6.81 -2.37
C THR A 91 7.69 8.01 -3.01
N ALA A 92 8.42 8.83 -2.25
CA ALA A 92 9.16 9.97 -2.77
C ALA A 92 10.22 9.55 -3.82
N ILE A 93 10.94 8.46 -3.59
CA ILE A 93 11.91 7.90 -4.56
C ILE A 93 11.22 7.48 -5.86
N LEU A 94 10.06 6.81 -5.78
CA LEU A 94 9.30 6.40 -6.96
C LEU A 94 8.82 7.62 -7.78
N PHE A 95 8.31 8.66 -7.11
CA PHE A 95 7.94 9.90 -7.79
C PHE A 95 9.17 10.59 -8.40
N ALA A 96 10.29 10.66 -7.69
CA ALA A 96 11.53 11.22 -8.23
C ALA A 96 11.99 10.46 -9.49
N CYS A 97 11.97 9.12 -9.47
CA CYS A 97 12.25 8.29 -10.64
C CYS A 97 11.30 8.58 -11.80
N LEU A 98 10.00 8.70 -11.54
CA LEU A 98 8.98 9.00 -12.56
C LEU A 98 9.18 10.40 -13.17
N PHE A 99 9.52 11.40 -12.36
CA PHE A 99 9.84 12.74 -12.88
C PHE A 99 11.11 12.71 -13.73
N LEU A 100 12.18 12.06 -13.27
CA LEU A 100 13.43 11.94 -14.02
C LEU A 100 13.23 11.19 -15.35
N SER A 101 12.43 10.12 -15.38
CA SER A 101 12.14 9.37 -16.60
C SER A 101 11.29 10.14 -17.62
N ARG A 102 10.67 11.27 -17.22
CA ARG A 102 9.93 12.15 -18.12
C ARG A 102 10.86 13.14 -18.85
N TYR A 103 12.05 13.41 -18.29
CA TYR A 103 13.02 14.38 -18.83
C TYR A 103 14.10 13.75 -19.72
N PHE A 104 14.30 12.43 -19.65
CA PHE A 104 15.18 11.65 -20.54
C PHE A 104 14.34 10.88 -21.56
#